data_AF-A0A251NTG4-F1
#
_entry.id   AF-A0A251NTG4-F1
#
_cell.length_a   1.000
_cell.length_b   1.000
_cell.length_c   1.000
_cell.angle_alpha   90.00
_cell.angle_beta   90.00
_cell.angle_gamma   90.00
#
_symmetry.space_group_name_H-M   'P 1'
#
loop_
_entity.id
_entity.type
_entity.pdbx_description
1 polymer ?
#
loop_
_entity_poly.entity_id
_entity_poly.type
_entity_poly.pdbx_seq_one_letter_code
_entity_poly.pdbx_strand_id
1 'polypeptide(L)'
;MFSFSASSVLQFILRFHVGLYFFLLRLFLFFQFFAMLNSEIEDQVFNLFKDFMARVAKFDDLVNLGSILLTGFQQGLEFLRRPPVEKTSELVKNIIRANETQRVKSYIEAGCINSDDGVQNTNKLHACQLGLRDHLSKGKSVLNELECLVEDVNGAMENLSPFQDDSFADRLNEEASTDDKEEIASSRPKRNEVTDYAECMGIIYSMVKQDYMMQERVVSALNAKSSSGELESYCLMWSLRPFINSEVMDHAWKLIP
;
A
#
# COMPACT_ATOMS: atom_id res chain seq x y z
N MET A 1 -25.93 -55.51 -55.54
CA MET A 1 -26.59 -55.75 -54.24
C MET A 1 -25.50 -56.12 -53.23
N PHE A 2 -25.04 -55.19 -52.40
CA PHE A 2 -24.10 -55.51 -51.33
C PHE A 2 -24.89 -56.10 -50.16
N SER A 3 -24.78 -57.41 -49.94
CA SER A 3 -25.31 -58.07 -48.74
C SER A 3 -24.32 -57.84 -47.60
N PHE A 4 -24.59 -56.88 -46.72
CA PHE A 4 -23.86 -56.76 -45.46
C PHE A 4 -24.37 -57.85 -44.50
N SER A 5 -23.47 -58.72 -44.03
CA SER A 5 -23.78 -59.68 -42.97
C SER A 5 -24.14 -58.92 -41.68
N ALA A 6 -25.16 -59.37 -40.96
CA ALA A 6 -25.56 -58.79 -39.67
C ALA A 6 -24.39 -58.71 -38.67
N SER A 7 -23.41 -59.62 -38.78
CA SER A 7 -22.18 -59.60 -37.99
C SER A 7 -21.28 -58.39 -38.30
N SER A 8 -21.26 -57.92 -39.55
CA SER A 8 -20.45 -56.79 -39.99
C SER A 8 -21.01 -55.46 -39.48
N VAL A 9 -22.34 -55.34 -39.46
CA VAL A 9 -23.05 -54.17 -38.92
C VAL A 9 -22.89 -54.10 -37.39
N LEU A 10 -23.00 -55.23 -36.70
CA LEU A 10 -22.83 -55.29 -35.25
C LEU A 10 -21.40 -54.92 -34.82
N GLN A 11 -20.38 -55.40 -35.53
CA GLN A 11 -18.98 -55.01 -35.27
C GLN A 11 -18.71 -53.53 -35.54
N PHE A 12 -19.35 -52.93 -36.54
CA PHE A 12 -19.23 -51.50 -36.83
C PHE A 12 -19.86 -50.65 -35.71
N ILE A 13 -21.06 -51.02 -35.24
CA ILE A 13 -21.75 -50.34 -34.13
C ILE A 13 -20.94 -50.46 -32.83
N LEU A 14 -20.43 -51.66 -32.50
CA LEU A 14 -19.57 -51.87 -31.33
C LEU A 14 -18.28 -51.04 -31.40
N ARG A 15 -17.59 -50.99 -32.54
CA ARG A 15 -16.39 -50.16 -32.71
C ARG A 15 -16.70 -48.67 -32.61
N PHE A 16 -17.84 -48.22 -33.15
CA PHE A 16 -18.26 -46.83 -33.07
C PHE A 16 -18.60 -46.44 -31.63
N HIS A 17 -19.30 -47.28 -30.88
CA HIS A 17 -19.67 -47.03 -29.49
C HIS A 17 -18.47 -47.05 -28.54
N VAL A 18 -17.51 -47.95 -28.77
CA VAL A 18 -16.23 -48.00 -28.04
C VAL A 18 -15.38 -46.77 -28.38
N GLY A 19 -15.31 -46.36 -29.65
CA GLY A 19 -14.60 -45.16 -30.08
C GLY A 19 -15.18 -43.88 -29.49
N LEU A 20 -16.52 -43.74 -29.47
CA LEU A 20 -17.22 -42.62 -28.84
C LEU A 20 -16.99 -42.59 -27.33
N TYR A 21 -17.00 -43.75 -26.66
CA TYR A 21 -16.69 -43.84 -25.24
C TYR A 21 -15.25 -43.38 -24.93
N PHE A 22 -14.25 -43.84 -25.70
CA PHE A 22 -12.87 -43.38 -25.52
C PHE A 22 -12.69 -41.89 -25.81
N PHE A 23 -13.42 -41.35 -26.79
CA PHE A 23 -13.42 -39.92 -27.09
C PHE A 23 -14.01 -39.11 -25.93
N LEU A 24 -15.17 -39.51 -25.40
CA LEU A 24 -15.80 -38.86 -24.26
C LEU A 24 -14.95 -38.96 -22.99
N LEU A 25 -14.29 -40.10 -22.74
CA LEU A 25 -13.38 -40.27 -21.61
C LEU A 25 -12.16 -39.36 -21.71
N ARG A 26 -11.57 -39.22 -22.91
CA ARG A 26 -10.47 -38.26 -23.15
C ARG A 26 -10.91 -36.82 -22.98
N LEU A 27 -12.10 -36.48 -23.45
CA LEU A 27 -12.67 -35.14 -23.29
C LEU A 27 -12.93 -34.81 -21.81
N PHE A 28 -13.49 -35.75 -21.05
CA PHE A 28 -13.69 -35.61 -19.61
C PHE A 28 -12.37 -35.44 -18.84
N LEU A 29 -11.37 -36.27 -19.13
CA LEU A 29 -10.03 -36.14 -18.53
C LEU A 29 -9.36 -34.81 -18.89
N PHE A 30 -9.56 -34.32 -20.12
CA PHE A 30 -9.08 -33.00 -20.53
C PHE A 30 -9.75 -31.87 -19.75
N PHE A 31 -11.08 -31.90 -19.58
CA PHE A 31 -11.79 -30.92 -18.76
C PHE A 31 -11.36 -30.96 -17.30
N GLN A 32 -11.13 -32.15 -16.74
CA GLN A 32 -10.70 -32.29 -15.35
C GLN A 32 -9.26 -31.81 -15.13
N PHE A 33 -8.36 -32.06 -16.09
CA PHE A 33 -7.01 -31.52 -16.09
C PHE A 33 -7.02 -29.98 -16.20
N PHE A 34 -7.84 -29.42 -17.09
CA PHE A 34 -7.99 -27.98 -17.24
C PHE A 34 -8.56 -27.32 -15.97
N ALA A 35 -9.56 -27.92 -15.34
CA ALA A 35 -10.13 -27.43 -14.08
C ALA A 35 -9.11 -27.46 -12.92
N MET A 36 -8.27 -28.50 -12.87
CA MET A 36 -7.18 -28.60 -11.87
C MET A 36 -6.14 -27.50 -12.06
N LEU A 37 -5.76 -27.22 -13.32
CA LEU A 37 -4.80 -26.15 -13.64
C LEU A 37 -5.32 -24.76 -13.26
N ASN A 38 -6.61 -24.48 -13.52
CA ASN A 38 -7.22 -23.21 -13.11
C ASN A 38 -7.24 -23.04 -11.58
N SER A 39 -7.57 -24.10 -10.84
CA SER A 39 -7.56 -24.07 -9.36
C SER A 39 -6.16 -23.80 -8.80
N GLU A 40 -5.12 -24.36 -9.40
CA GLU A 40 -3.73 -24.16 -8.96
C GLU A 40 -3.27 -22.71 -9.18
N ILE A 41 -3.69 -22.08 -10.29
CA ILE A 41 -3.38 -20.67 -10.56
C ILE A 41 -4.20 -19.73 -9.67
N GLU A 42 -5.48 -20.06 -9.41
CA GLU A 42 -6.32 -19.33 -8.44
C GLU A 42 -5.66 -19.30 -7.05
N ASP A 43 -5.21 -20.46 -6.56
CA ASP A 43 -4.48 -20.57 -5.28
C ASP A 43 -3.16 -19.78 -5.32
N GLN A 44 -2.43 -19.81 -6.44
CA GLN A 44 -1.19 -19.06 -6.61
C GLN A 44 -1.44 -17.55 -6.51
N VAL A 45 -2.41 -17.01 -7.24
CA VAL A 45 -2.72 -15.57 -7.24
C VAL A 45 -3.22 -15.13 -5.86
N PHE A 46 -4.04 -15.93 -5.19
CA PHE A 46 -4.49 -15.63 -3.84
C PHE A 46 -3.33 -15.58 -2.83
N ASN A 47 -2.36 -16.50 -2.93
CA ASN A 47 -1.18 -16.46 -2.06
C ASN A 47 -0.31 -15.23 -2.33
N LEU A 48 -0.13 -14.84 -3.59
CA LEU A 48 0.56 -13.60 -3.96
C LEU A 48 -0.15 -12.36 -3.40
N PHE A 49 -1.48 -12.33 -3.47
CA PHE A 49 -2.31 -11.27 -2.89
C PHE A 49 -2.11 -11.17 -1.37
N LYS A 50 -2.12 -12.30 -0.65
CA LYS A 50 -1.86 -12.32 0.79
C LYS A 50 -0.47 -11.79 1.15
N ASP A 51 0.55 -12.24 0.43
CA ASP A 51 1.92 -11.78 0.65
C ASP A 51 2.05 -10.28 0.36
N PHE A 52 1.38 -9.79 -0.69
CA PHE A 52 1.31 -8.38 -1.04
C PHE A 52 0.69 -7.57 0.10
N MET A 53 -0.48 -7.97 0.60
CA MET A 53 -1.15 -7.27 1.70
C MET A 53 -0.32 -7.28 2.99
N ALA A 54 0.42 -8.36 3.27
CA ALA A 54 1.36 -8.39 4.39
C ALA A 54 2.51 -7.35 4.22
N ARG A 55 2.97 -7.11 2.98
CA ARG A 55 3.95 -6.06 2.68
C ARG A 55 3.36 -4.66 2.80
N VAL A 56 2.08 -4.47 2.44
CA VAL A 56 1.36 -3.21 2.66
C VAL A 56 1.24 -2.90 4.15
N ALA A 57 0.88 -3.87 4.99
CA ALA A 57 0.86 -3.68 6.44
C ALA A 57 2.24 -3.31 7.01
N LYS A 58 3.30 -3.98 6.55
CA LYS A 58 4.69 -3.62 6.91
C LYS A 58 5.05 -2.20 6.49
N PHE A 59 4.57 -1.74 5.33
CA PHE A 59 4.75 -0.36 4.89
C PHE A 59 4.03 0.60 5.83
N ASP A 60 2.78 0.33 6.22
CA ASP A 60 2.01 1.17 7.15
C ASP A 60 2.69 1.30 8.52
N ASP A 61 3.26 0.22 9.05
CA ASP A 61 4.08 0.26 10.27
C ASP A 61 5.29 1.20 10.13
N LEU A 62 5.95 1.17 8.96
CA LEU A 62 7.04 2.10 8.67
C LEU A 62 6.52 3.55 8.60
N VAL A 63 5.38 3.80 7.95
CA VAL A 63 4.78 5.15 7.87
C VAL A 63 4.52 5.71 9.27
N ASN A 64 4.01 4.89 10.18
CA ASN A 64 3.77 5.27 11.58
C ASN A 64 5.09 5.64 12.30
N LEU A 65 6.13 4.83 12.14
CA LEU A 65 7.46 5.13 12.67
C LEU A 65 8.04 6.42 12.09
N GLY A 66 7.89 6.63 10.79
CA GLY A 66 8.29 7.86 10.10
C GLY A 66 7.58 9.10 10.67
N SER A 67 6.29 9.00 10.97
CA SER A 67 5.51 10.09 11.58
C SER A 67 6.02 10.46 12.97
N ILE A 68 6.37 9.47 13.79
CA ILE A 68 6.96 9.69 15.12
C ILE A 68 8.30 10.41 15.01
N LEU A 69 9.16 9.97 14.08
CA LEU A 69 10.47 10.57 13.84
C LEU A 69 10.35 12.00 13.32
N LEU A 70 9.42 12.27 12.40
CA LEU A 70 9.16 13.59 11.86
C LEU A 70 8.65 14.56 12.94
N THR A 71 7.72 14.10 13.77
CA THR A 71 7.22 14.87 14.92
C THR A 71 8.34 15.14 15.92
N GLY A 72 9.19 14.15 16.20
CA GLY A 72 10.36 14.31 17.06
C GLY A 72 11.37 15.33 16.49
N PHE A 73 11.55 15.33 15.16
CA PHE A 73 12.37 16.33 14.48
C PHE A 73 11.77 17.74 14.64
N GLN A 74 10.46 17.90 14.41
CA GLN A 74 9.78 19.19 14.60
C GLN A 74 9.96 19.70 16.03
N GLN A 75 9.63 18.88 17.04
CA GLN A 75 9.73 19.25 18.45
C GLN A 75 11.15 19.64 18.85
N GLY A 76 12.15 18.86 18.43
CA GLY A 76 13.56 19.16 18.71
C GLY A 76 14.00 20.49 18.09
N LEU A 77 13.50 20.81 16.90
CA LEU A 77 13.90 22.02 16.18
C LEU A 77 13.20 23.26 16.73
N GLU A 78 11.92 23.14 17.09
CA GLU A 78 11.17 24.20 17.78
C GLU A 78 11.77 24.52 19.14
N PHE A 79 12.23 23.50 19.88
CA PHE A 79 12.94 23.70 21.15
C PHE A 79 14.20 24.55 20.95
N LEU A 80 15.04 24.22 19.97
CA LEU A 80 16.28 24.94 19.70
C LEU A 80 16.07 26.36 19.16
N ARG A 81 14.86 26.68 18.69
CA ARG A 81 14.48 27.99 18.16
C ARG A 81 13.76 28.88 19.16
N ARG A 82 13.68 28.47 20.42
CA ARG A 82 13.01 29.25 21.44
C ARG A 82 13.55 30.68 21.46
N PRO A 83 12.70 31.70 21.28
CA PRO A 83 13.19 33.08 21.26
C PRO A 83 13.71 33.49 22.64
N PRO A 84 14.64 34.46 22.70
CA PRO A 84 15.03 35.11 23.95
C PRO A 84 13.82 35.66 24.71
N VAL A 85 13.93 35.73 26.04
CA VAL A 85 12.86 36.28 26.88
C VAL A 85 12.54 37.72 26.47
N GLU A 86 11.26 37.96 26.16
CA GLU A 86 10.78 39.31 25.88
C GLU A 86 10.92 40.20 27.12
N LYS A 87 11.63 41.32 26.97
CA LYS A 87 11.89 42.29 28.04
C LYS A 87 10.87 43.43 28.03
N THR A 88 9.61 43.16 27.69
CA THR A 88 8.55 44.16 27.56
C THR A 88 8.03 44.64 28.92
N SER A 89 7.93 43.73 29.89
CA SER A 89 7.47 44.02 31.26
C SER A 89 8.58 44.59 32.14
N GLU A 90 8.24 45.63 32.91
CA GLU A 90 9.17 46.24 33.88
C GLU A 90 9.57 45.27 35.00
N LEU A 91 8.67 44.36 35.39
CA LEU A 91 8.98 43.29 36.34
C LEU A 91 10.09 42.37 35.79
N VAL A 92 9.95 41.93 34.53
CA VAL A 92 10.94 41.05 33.88
C VAL A 92 12.30 41.75 33.77
N LYS A 93 12.32 43.02 33.38
CA LYS A 93 13.57 43.82 33.34
C LYS A 93 14.23 43.91 34.71
N ASN A 94 13.46 44.19 35.76
CA ASN A 94 13.99 44.32 37.12
C ASN A 94 14.54 43.00 37.64
N ILE A 95 13.86 41.88 37.38
CA ILE A 95 14.36 40.54 37.74
C ILE A 95 15.68 40.24 37.02
N ILE A 96 15.76 40.48 35.70
CA ILE A 96 16.98 40.23 34.93
C ILE A 96 18.15 41.07 35.44
N ARG A 97 17.91 42.37 35.69
CA ARG A 97 18.93 43.31 36.19
C ARG A 97 19.42 42.91 37.59
N ALA A 98 18.52 42.48 38.47
CA ALA A 98 18.88 42.07 39.83
C ALA A 98 19.75 40.79 39.86
N ASN A 99 19.72 39.97 38.81
CA ASN A 99 20.41 38.68 38.72
C ASN A 99 21.50 38.66 37.62
N GLU A 100 21.96 39.84 37.20
CA GLU A 100 22.78 40.04 36.00
C GLU A 100 24.21 39.50 36.16
N THR A 101 24.39 38.20 35.94
CA THR A 101 25.71 37.54 35.80
C THR A 101 25.98 37.22 34.34
N GLN A 102 27.25 37.08 33.94
CA GLN A 102 27.60 36.68 32.58
C GLN A 102 26.90 35.37 32.17
N ARG A 103 26.81 34.41 33.09
CA ARG A 103 26.10 33.14 32.89
C ARG A 103 24.60 33.36 32.60
N VAL A 104 23.93 34.21 33.39
CA VAL A 104 22.50 34.50 33.21
C VAL A 104 22.24 35.26 31.91
N LYS A 105 23.15 36.18 31.51
CA LYS A 105 23.05 36.87 30.20
C LYS A 105 23.08 35.88 29.05
N SER A 106 24.10 35.02 29.00
CA SER A 106 24.23 34.02 27.93
C SER A 106 23.05 33.05 27.89
N TYR A 107 22.53 32.64 29.06
CA TYR A 107 21.33 31.79 29.13
C TYR A 107 20.07 32.46 28.56
N ILE A 108 19.84 33.74 28.88
CA ILE A 108 18.70 34.50 28.36
C ILE A 108 18.85 34.77 26.85
N GLU A 109 20.05 35.12 26.40
CA GLU A 109 20.37 35.32 24.97
C GLU A 109 20.18 34.03 24.16
N ALA A 110 20.43 32.86 24.76
CA ALA A 110 20.20 31.56 24.15
C ALA A 110 18.74 31.08 24.20
N GLY A 111 17.76 31.94 24.51
CA GLY A 111 16.35 31.53 24.55
C GLY A 111 15.98 30.73 25.80
N CYS A 112 16.74 30.88 26.90
CA CYS A 112 16.59 30.07 28.12
C CYS A 112 16.83 28.58 27.89
N ILE A 113 17.72 28.25 26.96
CA ILE A 113 18.21 26.90 26.71
C ILE A 113 19.57 26.76 27.41
N ASN A 114 19.71 25.76 28.28
CA ASN A 114 21.01 25.45 28.86
C ASN A 114 21.84 24.59 27.90
N SER A 115 23.16 24.51 28.13
CA SER A 115 24.06 23.79 27.23
C SER A 115 23.71 22.31 27.07
N ASP A 116 23.33 21.64 28.16
CA ASP A 116 23.02 20.22 28.18
C ASP A 116 21.74 19.92 27.38
N ASP A 117 20.69 20.71 27.58
CA ASP A 117 19.43 20.65 26.82
C ASP A 117 19.66 20.92 25.34
N GLY A 118 20.51 21.90 25.01
CA GLY A 118 20.90 22.21 23.64
C GLY A 118 21.58 21.02 22.95
N VAL A 119 22.53 20.38 23.64
CA VAL A 119 23.21 19.18 23.14
C VAL A 119 22.23 18.01 23.01
N GLN A 120 21.38 17.76 24.00
CA GLN A 120 20.40 16.67 23.95
C GLN A 120 19.40 16.84 22.80
N ASN A 121 18.87 18.06 22.57
CA ASN A 121 17.94 18.30 21.48
C ASN A 121 18.62 18.24 20.10
N THR A 122 19.87 18.70 20.00
CA THR A 122 20.67 18.52 18.78
C THR A 122 20.88 17.04 18.46
N ASN A 123 21.20 16.23 19.48
CA ASN A 123 21.34 14.79 19.32
C ASN A 123 20.02 14.12 18.91
N LYS A 124 18.88 14.55 19.48
CA LYS A 124 17.55 14.09 19.09
C LYS A 124 17.25 14.42 17.63
N LEU A 125 17.55 15.63 17.17
CA LEU A 125 17.38 16.02 15.76
C LEU A 125 18.18 15.13 14.83
N HIS A 126 19.46 14.91 15.15
CA HIS A 126 20.32 14.05 14.36
C HIS A 126 19.80 12.60 14.34
N ALA A 127 19.37 12.06 15.48
CA ALA A 127 18.79 10.73 15.58
C ALA A 127 17.50 10.61 14.75
N CYS A 128 16.61 11.61 14.80
CA CYS A 128 15.40 11.64 13.98
C CYS A 128 15.73 11.69 12.49
N GLN A 129 16.71 12.50 12.09
CA GLN A 129 17.13 12.60 10.69
C GLN A 129 17.75 11.30 10.17
N LEU A 130 18.57 10.62 10.98
CA LEU A 130 19.08 9.28 10.65
C LEU A 130 17.94 8.26 10.56
N GLY A 131 17.02 8.26 11.52
CA GLY A 131 15.85 7.38 11.51
C GLY A 131 14.97 7.59 10.28
N LEU A 132 14.76 8.82 9.84
CA LEU A 132 13.99 9.14 8.64
C LEU A 132 14.68 8.64 7.36
N ARG A 133 16.01 8.70 7.29
CA ARG A 133 16.77 8.13 6.16
C ARG A 133 16.68 6.61 6.15
N ASP A 134 16.77 5.97 7.31
CA ASP A 134 16.58 4.53 7.44
C ASP A 134 15.14 4.11 7.06
N HIS A 135 14.14 4.89 7.49
CA HIS A 135 12.74 4.76 7.07
C HIS A 135 12.61 4.77 5.53
N LEU A 136 13.20 5.76 4.84
CA LEU A 136 13.15 5.81 3.37
C LEU A 136 13.80 4.59 2.73
N SER A 137 14.97 4.17 3.22
CA SER A 137 15.66 2.98 2.71
C SER A 137 14.79 1.72 2.84
N LYS A 138 14.19 1.52 4.01
CA LYS A 138 13.28 0.39 4.28
C LYS A 138 11.99 0.47 3.47
N GLY A 139 11.38 1.65 3.39
CA GLY A 139 10.20 1.90 2.58
C GLY A 139 10.45 1.60 1.10
N LYS A 140 11.61 1.99 0.58
CA LYS A 140 12.02 1.68 -0.80
C LYS A 140 12.19 0.17 -1.04
N SER A 141 12.77 -0.55 -0.07
CA SER A 141 12.84 -2.02 -0.14
C SER A 141 11.46 -2.65 -0.22
N VAL A 142 10.53 -2.25 0.66
CA VAL A 142 9.15 -2.76 0.65
C VAL A 142 8.44 -2.42 -0.65
N LEU A 143 8.65 -1.21 -1.19
CA LEU A 143 8.06 -0.81 -2.46
C LEU A 143 8.55 -1.68 -3.63
N ASN A 144 9.83 -2.03 -3.65
CA ASN A 144 10.37 -2.95 -4.66
C ASN A 144 9.80 -4.37 -4.47
N GLU A 145 9.63 -4.84 -3.23
CA GLU A 145 8.97 -6.13 -2.94
C GLU A 145 7.51 -6.15 -3.44
N LEU A 146 6.77 -5.05 -3.26
CA LEU A 146 5.41 -4.89 -3.78
C LEU A 146 5.38 -4.88 -5.32
N GLU A 147 6.33 -4.20 -5.96
CA GLU A 147 6.45 -4.14 -7.42
C GLU A 147 6.68 -5.55 -8.01
N CYS A 148 7.59 -6.34 -7.43
CA CYS A 148 7.81 -7.71 -7.86
C CYS A 148 6.54 -8.58 -7.74
N LEU A 149 5.77 -8.44 -6.64
CA LEU A 149 4.54 -9.21 -6.47
C LEU A 149 3.46 -8.83 -7.50
N VAL A 150 3.38 -7.56 -7.91
CA VAL A 150 2.49 -7.13 -8.99
C VAL A 150 2.94 -7.72 -10.32
N GLU A 151 4.25 -7.75 -10.60
CA GLU A 151 4.81 -8.39 -11.80
C GLU A 151 4.54 -9.90 -11.83
N ASP A 152 4.70 -10.60 -10.70
CA ASP A 152 4.46 -12.02 -10.55
C ASP A 152 2.98 -12.38 -10.78
N VAL A 153 2.05 -11.57 -10.26
CA VAL A 153 0.60 -11.75 -10.50
C VAL A 153 0.24 -11.52 -11.97
N ASN A 154 0.78 -10.48 -12.60
CA ASN A 154 0.55 -10.23 -14.02
C ASN A 154 1.05 -11.42 -14.88
N GLY A 155 2.22 -11.97 -14.56
CA GLY A 155 2.73 -13.17 -15.22
C GLY A 155 1.84 -14.41 -14.99
N ALA A 156 1.27 -14.56 -13.80
CA ALA A 156 0.30 -15.64 -13.52
C ALA A 156 -1.01 -15.45 -14.32
N MET A 157 -1.49 -14.21 -14.48
CA MET A 157 -2.68 -13.89 -15.27
C MET A 157 -2.51 -14.12 -16.77
N GLU A 158 -1.33 -13.83 -17.33
CA GLU A 158 -1.05 -14.08 -18.74
C GLU A 158 -1.20 -15.58 -19.09
N ASN A 159 -0.85 -16.46 -18.16
CA ASN A 159 -1.03 -17.91 -18.30
C ASN A 159 -2.51 -18.35 -18.27
N LEU A 160 -3.42 -17.52 -17.74
CA LEU A 160 -4.87 -17.75 -17.74
C LEU A 160 -5.57 -17.21 -19.00
N SER A 161 -4.96 -16.25 -19.71
CA SER A 161 -5.63 -15.52 -20.78
C SER A 161 -5.53 -16.22 -22.14
N PRO A 162 -6.57 -16.97 -22.52
CA PRO A 162 -7.09 -16.75 -23.88
C PRO A 162 -8.40 -15.95 -23.91
N PHE A 163 -9.09 -15.76 -22.78
CA PHE A 163 -10.39 -15.07 -22.76
C PHE A 163 -10.68 -14.46 -21.39
N GLN A 164 -10.59 -13.13 -21.26
CA GLN A 164 -11.44 -12.32 -20.35
C GLN A 164 -11.17 -10.82 -20.58
N ASP A 165 -12.23 -10.08 -20.88
CA ASP A 165 -12.26 -8.64 -21.11
C ASP A 165 -13.46 -8.11 -20.32
N ASP A 166 -13.23 -7.72 -19.06
CA ASP A 166 -14.18 -6.96 -18.24
C ASP A 166 -13.36 -6.24 -17.15
N SER A 167 -13.38 -4.90 -17.14
CA SER A 167 -12.47 -4.09 -16.30
C SER A 167 -13.12 -3.63 -14.99
N PHE A 168 -12.39 -3.71 -13.88
CA PHE A 168 -12.86 -3.35 -12.53
C PHE A 168 -13.01 -1.84 -12.30
N ALA A 169 -12.30 -1.01 -13.06
CA ALA A 169 -12.30 0.44 -12.91
C ALA A 169 -13.68 1.09 -13.16
N ASP A 170 -14.48 0.55 -14.09
CA ASP A 170 -15.83 1.07 -14.38
C ASP A 170 -16.83 0.77 -13.25
N ARG A 171 -16.58 -0.27 -12.45
CA ARG A 171 -17.54 -0.79 -11.47
C ARG A 171 -17.50 -0.05 -10.12
N LEU A 172 -16.39 0.63 -9.80
CA LEU A 172 -16.31 1.52 -8.63
C LEU A 172 -17.13 2.81 -8.80
N ASN A 173 -17.49 3.18 -10.03
CA ASN A 173 -18.34 4.35 -10.31
C ASN A 173 -19.85 4.05 -10.20
N GLU A 174 -20.29 2.79 -10.28
CA GLU A 174 -21.73 2.44 -10.24
C GLU A 174 -22.33 2.42 -8.83
N GLU A 175 -21.53 2.22 -7.77
CA GLU A 175 -22.04 2.24 -6.38
C GLU A 175 -22.37 3.66 -5.86
N ALA A 176 -22.10 4.71 -6.64
CA ALA A 176 -22.42 6.10 -6.27
C ALA A 176 -23.82 6.56 -6.73
N SER A 177 -24.55 5.79 -7.54
CA SER A 177 -25.90 6.16 -7.96
C SER A 177 -26.73 4.94 -8.34
N THR A 178 -27.76 4.62 -7.54
CA THR A 178 -29.13 4.36 -8.03
C THR A 178 -30.06 4.06 -6.86
N ASP A 179 -31.00 4.99 -6.66
CA ASP A 179 -32.26 4.75 -5.98
C ASP A 179 -33.27 4.25 -7.03
N ASP A 180 -34.15 3.35 -6.60
CA ASP A 180 -35.36 2.81 -7.26
C ASP A 180 -35.31 1.90 -8.52
N LYS A 181 -35.67 0.63 -8.24
CA LYS A 181 -36.63 -0.26 -8.92
C LYS A 181 -36.26 -1.18 -10.09
N GLU A 182 -36.72 -2.42 -9.85
CA GLU A 182 -37.16 -3.50 -10.76
C GLU A 182 -36.12 -4.45 -11.36
N GLU A 183 -35.97 -5.56 -10.62
CA GLU A 183 -35.79 -6.95 -11.04
C GLU A 183 -35.99 -7.21 -12.54
N ILE A 184 -34.88 -7.26 -13.27
CA ILE A 184 -34.71 -8.16 -14.41
C ILE A 184 -33.45 -8.97 -14.12
N ALA A 185 -33.61 -10.29 -14.15
CA ALA A 185 -32.54 -11.27 -13.99
C ALA A 185 -31.43 -11.02 -15.03
N SER A 186 -30.46 -10.18 -14.66
CA SER A 186 -29.17 -10.11 -15.33
C SER A 186 -28.41 -11.35 -14.91
N SER A 187 -28.21 -12.26 -15.87
CA SER A 187 -27.29 -13.39 -15.74
C SER A 187 -25.88 -12.84 -15.55
N ARG A 188 -25.55 -12.51 -14.30
CA ARG A 188 -24.25 -12.07 -13.84
C ARG A 188 -23.20 -13.08 -14.31
N PRO A 189 -22.23 -12.70 -15.16
CA PRO A 189 -21.08 -13.54 -15.42
C PRO A 189 -20.41 -13.83 -14.08
N LYS A 190 -20.00 -15.09 -13.83
CA LYS A 190 -19.23 -15.42 -12.64
C LYS A 190 -18.00 -14.50 -12.59
N ARG A 191 -18.03 -13.57 -11.64
CA ARG A 191 -16.94 -12.69 -11.20
C ARG A 191 -15.68 -13.56 -11.06
N ASN A 192 -14.63 -13.29 -11.84
CA ASN A 192 -13.37 -13.99 -11.68
C ASN A 192 -12.61 -13.34 -10.52
N GLU A 193 -12.63 -13.98 -9.35
CA GLU A 193 -11.97 -13.49 -8.12
C GLU A 193 -10.47 -13.22 -8.35
N VAL A 194 -9.83 -13.92 -9.30
CA VAL A 194 -8.43 -13.71 -9.71
C VAL A 194 -8.18 -12.33 -10.30
N THR A 195 -9.08 -11.88 -11.18
CA THR A 195 -8.97 -10.56 -11.83
C THR A 195 -9.13 -9.44 -10.79
N ASP A 196 -10.07 -9.61 -9.86
CA ASP A 196 -10.31 -8.67 -8.76
C ASP A 196 -9.05 -8.51 -7.87
N TYR A 197 -8.32 -9.60 -7.55
CA TYR A 197 -7.08 -9.52 -6.76
C TYR A 197 -5.98 -8.72 -7.47
N ALA A 198 -5.74 -9.00 -8.75
CA ALA A 198 -4.66 -8.38 -9.50
C ALA A 198 -4.88 -6.88 -9.73
N GLU A 199 -6.11 -6.50 -10.10
CA GLU A 199 -6.48 -5.10 -10.25
C GLU A 199 -6.38 -4.36 -8.91
N CYS A 200 -6.82 -4.99 -7.81
CA CYS A 200 -6.67 -4.44 -6.46
C CYS A 200 -5.19 -4.20 -6.10
N MET A 201 -4.31 -5.17 -6.36
CA MET A 201 -2.86 -5.02 -6.13
C MET A 201 -2.26 -3.87 -6.93
N GLY A 202 -2.62 -3.75 -8.21
CA GLY A 202 -2.14 -2.66 -9.08
C GLY A 202 -2.56 -1.28 -8.56
N ILE A 203 -3.83 -1.13 -8.16
CA ILE A 203 -4.36 0.11 -7.58
C ILE A 203 -3.62 0.43 -6.28
N ILE A 204 -3.52 -0.52 -5.34
CA ILE A 204 -2.86 -0.29 -4.04
C ILE A 204 -1.37 0.05 -4.23
N TYR A 205 -0.66 -0.67 -5.10
CA TYR A 205 0.74 -0.37 -5.38
C TYR A 205 0.91 1.07 -5.88
N SER A 206 0.02 1.54 -6.78
CA SER A 206 0.07 2.91 -7.27
C SER A 206 -0.13 3.96 -6.16
N MET A 207 -1.07 3.71 -5.24
CA MET A 207 -1.34 4.57 -4.09
C MET A 207 -0.14 4.61 -3.14
N VAL A 208 0.38 3.43 -2.74
CA VAL A 208 1.53 3.29 -1.83
C VAL A 208 2.79 3.92 -2.43
N LYS A 209 3.01 3.79 -3.75
CA LYS A 209 4.12 4.42 -4.46
C LYS A 209 4.04 5.95 -4.40
N GLN A 210 2.85 6.52 -4.59
CA GLN A 210 2.65 7.97 -4.49
C GLN A 210 2.85 8.49 -3.06
N ASP A 211 2.34 7.75 -2.06
CA ASP A 211 2.55 8.06 -0.64
C ASP A 211 4.04 8.01 -0.27
N TYR A 212 4.78 6.99 -0.71
CA TYR A 212 6.23 6.90 -0.54
C TYR A 212 6.98 8.08 -1.18
N MET A 213 6.64 8.45 -2.42
CA MET A 213 7.28 9.59 -3.09
C MET A 213 7.03 10.91 -2.35
N MET A 214 5.84 11.09 -1.77
CA MET A 214 5.55 12.24 -0.92
C MET A 214 6.44 12.24 0.32
N GLN A 215 6.55 11.11 1.02
CA GLN A 215 7.40 10.96 2.21
C GLN A 215 8.87 11.25 1.88
N GLU A 216 9.37 10.76 0.75
CA GLU A 216 10.73 11.03 0.27
C GLU A 216 10.98 12.52 0.03
N ARG A 217 10.01 13.23 -0.56
CA ARG A 217 10.09 14.69 -0.76
C ARG A 217 10.09 15.44 0.57
N VAL A 218 9.25 15.04 1.52
CA VAL A 218 9.20 15.62 2.87
C VAL A 218 10.57 15.47 3.54
N VAL A 219 11.09 14.24 3.64
CA VAL A 219 12.38 13.97 4.29
C VAL A 219 13.53 14.70 3.59
N SER A 220 13.51 14.79 2.26
CA SER A 220 14.52 15.52 1.49
C SER A 220 14.49 17.03 1.71
N ALA A 221 13.31 17.58 2.02
CA ALA A 221 13.13 19.00 2.30
C ALA A 221 13.46 19.38 3.75
N LEU A 222 13.66 18.42 4.65
CA LEU A 222 13.98 18.68 6.05
C LEU A 222 15.36 19.33 6.19
N ASN A 223 15.37 20.46 6.90
CA ASN A 223 16.57 21.22 7.16
C ASN A 223 16.49 21.88 8.54
N ALA A 224 17.65 22.18 9.14
CA ALA A 224 17.75 22.96 10.38
C ALA A 224 17.16 24.37 10.24
N LYS A 225 16.91 24.86 9.02
CA LYS A 225 16.29 26.15 8.72
C LYS A 225 14.80 26.07 8.34
N SER A 226 14.20 24.88 8.20
CA SER A 226 12.78 24.72 7.83
C SER A 226 11.89 25.39 8.85
N SER A 227 11.04 26.35 8.47
CA SER A 227 10.17 27.09 9.38
C SER A 227 9.18 26.20 10.12
N SER A 228 8.62 26.66 11.25
CA SER A 228 7.63 25.89 12.01
C SER A 228 6.39 25.58 11.16
N GLY A 229 5.87 26.55 10.39
CA GLY A 229 4.74 26.31 9.49
C GLY A 229 5.02 25.30 8.36
N GLU A 230 6.25 25.24 7.84
CA GLU A 230 6.64 24.20 6.87
C GLU A 230 6.64 22.81 7.53
N LEU A 231 7.20 22.69 8.75
CA LEU A 231 7.24 21.42 9.49
C LEU A 231 5.85 20.94 9.87
N GLU A 232 4.97 21.83 10.33
CA GLU A 232 3.56 21.51 10.59
C GLU A 232 2.87 21.00 9.33
N SER A 233 3.10 21.65 8.19
CA SER A 233 2.55 21.21 6.90
C SER A 233 3.05 19.82 6.51
N TYR A 234 4.34 19.54 6.71
CA TYR A 234 4.92 18.22 6.45
C TYR A 234 4.33 17.14 7.37
N CYS A 235 4.22 17.40 8.67
CA CYS A 235 3.59 16.48 9.63
C CYS A 235 2.13 16.20 9.25
N LEU A 236 1.38 17.24 8.86
CA LEU A 236 0.00 17.11 8.45
C LEU A 236 -0.13 16.26 7.18
N MET A 237 0.67 16.55 6.14
CA MET A 237 0.68 15.74 4.91
C MET A 237 1.01 14.27 5.19
N TRP A 238 1.98 14.01 6.08
CA TRP A 238 2.36 12.65 6.47
C TRP A 238 1.23 11.91 7.18
N SER A 239 0.50 12.60 8.07
CA SER A 239 -0.60 12.00 8.83
C SER A 239 -1.86 11.80 7.99
N LEU A 240 -2.16 12.71 7.07
CA LEU A 240 -3.37 12.64 6.25
C LEU A 240 -3.27 11.61 5.12
N ARG A 241 -2.05 11.27 4.67
CA ARG A 241 -1.80 10.30 3.59
C ARG A 241 -2.71 10.50 2.38
N PRO A 242 -2.66 11.67 1.72
CA PRO A 242 -3.66 12.08 0.72
C PRO A 242 -3.75 11.19 -0.52
N PHE A 243 -2.78 10.32 -0.75
CA PHE A 243 -2.75 9.38 -1.87
C PHE A 243 -3.36 8.01 -1.54
N ILE A 244 -3.67 7.74 -0.28
CA ILE A 244 -4.25 6.48 0.17
C ILE A 244 -5.76 6.63 0.26
N ASN A 245 -6.48 5.86 -0.56
CA ASN A 245 -7.93 5.74 -0.44
C ASN A 245 -8.27 4.65 0.58
N SER A 246 -8.88 5.04 1.71
CA SER A 246 -9.28 4.11 2.77
C SER A 246 -10.33 3.10 2.33
N GLU A 247 -11.24 3.45 1.41
CA GLU A 247 -12.28 2.53 0.93
C GLU A 247 -11.67 1.38 0.12
N VAL A 248 -10.66 1.67 -0.70
CA VAL A 248 -9.91 0.65 -1.46
C VAL A 248 -9.15 -0.26 -0.49
N MET A 249 -8.49 0.31 0.52
CA MET A 249 -7.77 -0.46 1.54
C MET A 249 -8.71 -1.35 2.33
N ASP A 250 -9.84 -0.83 2.81
CA ASP A 250 -10.86 -1.57 3.57
C ASP A 250 -11.48 -2.68 2.72
N HIS A 251 -11.70 -2.44 1.43
CA HIS A 251 -12.15 -3.46 0.51
C HIS A 251 -11.12 -4.59 0.38
N ALA A 252 -9.85 -4.25 0.17
CA ALA A 252 -8.78 -5.22 0.00
C ALA A 252 -8.58 -6.10 1.25
N TRP A 253 -8.67 -5.52 2.45
CA TRP A 253 -8.58 -6.28 3.70
C TRP A 253 -9.75 -7.26 3.89
N LYS A 254 -10.94 -6.95 3.38
CA LYS A 254 -12.09 -7.87 3.41
C LYS A 254 -11.94 -9.07 2.48
N LEU A 255 -11.04 -8.98 1.49
CA LEU A 255 -10.72 -10.09 0.59
C LEU A 255 -9.78 -11.12 1.24
N ILE A 256 -9.21 -10.82 2.41
CA ILE A 256 -8.41 -11.77 3.19
C ILE A 256 -9.33 -12.44 4.23
N PRO A 257 -9.49 -13.78 4.21
CA PRO A 257 -10.28 -14.53 5.18
C PRO A 257 -9.75 -14.52 6.61
#